data_AF-A0A803MBD9-F1
#
_entry.id   AF-A0A803MBD9-F1
#
_cell.length_a   1.000
_cell.length_b   1.000
_cell.length_c   1.000
_cell.angle_alpha   90.00
_cell.angle_beta   90.00
_cell.angle_gamma   90.00
#
_symmetry.space_group_name_H-M   'P 1'
#
loop_
_entity.id
_entity.type
_entity.pdbx_description
1 polymer ?
#
loop_
_entity_poly.entity_id
_entity_poly.type
_entity_poly.pdbx_seq_one_letter_code
_entity_poly.pdbx_strand_id
1 'polypeptide(L)'
;MALLSLLSSYSWDAKVAIALTALAIAYREFGLVVKLFSSHPLAKSVALLKHLPTKRIILRHAKDIAENNKGARILIVWAETVAVNFHGPFETHIESLVGQALNGDGAAVVIVGVDPDFSIERQCFQIVSGTQRTIPYTQAHWDRRLELDLLDYPQWWCSNSNGIESKLQLDVEKLEVTRHVLSEYGNMTSVGVLFMMDEMRKRSLLQGKMTTGFGCEWCVMVGFGPGLTIEALALRSVPIHE
;
A
#
# COMPACT_ATOMS: atom_id res chain seq x y z
N MET A 1 -1.62 6.12 23.95
CA MET A 1 -2.69 7.02 24.46
C MET A 1 -2.33 8.50 24.40
N ALA A 2 -1.13 8.94 24.83
CA ALA A 2 -0.78 10.37 24.84
C ALA A 2 -0.86 11.06 23.46
N LEU A 3 -0.37 10.42 22.39
CA LEU A 3 -0.32 11.01 21.03
C LEU A 3 -1.72 11.26 20.43
N LEU A 4 -2.65 10.32 20.61
CA LEU A 4 -4.04 10.44 20.12
C LEU A 4 -4.83 11.48 20.93
N SER A 5 -4.60 11.61 22.24
CA SER A 5 -5.17 12.69 23.06
C SER A 5 -4.57 14.07 22.73
N LEU A 6 -3.31 14.09 22.29
CA LEU A 6 -2.65 15.31 21.85
C LEU A 6 -3.29 15.78 20.54
N LEU A 7 -3.45 14.87 19.57
CA LEU A 7 -3.99 15.17 18.25
C LEU A 7 -5.50 15.46 18.25
N SER A 8 -6.28 14.88 19.16
CA SER A 8 -7.74 15.11 19.21
C SER A 8 -8.12 16.57 19.47
N SER A 9 -7.26 17.31 20.20
CA SER A 9 -7.45 18.73 20.54
C SER A 9 -7.22 19.71 19.38
N TYR A 10 -6.60 19.27 18.28
CA TYR A 10 -6.32 20.11 17.12
C TYR A 10 -7.48 20.14 16.12
N SER A 11 -7.70 21.30 15.48
CA SER A 11 -8.62 21.44 14.36
C SER A 11 -8.19 20.55 13.18
N TRP A 12 -9.11 20.24 12.27
CA TRP A 12 -8.80 19.42 11.10
C TRP A 12 -7.70 20.04 10.23
N ASP A 13 -7.68 21.35 10.06
CA ASP A 13 -6.64 22.06 9.31
C ASP A 13 -5.26 21.90 9.96
N ALA A 14 -5.19 21.92 11.30
CA ALA A 14 -3.95 21.70 12.04
C ALA A 14 -3.48 20.24 11.95
N LYS A 15 -4.39 19.26 11.93
CA LYS A 15 -4.06 17.84 11.69
C LYS A 15 -3.50 17.63 10.29
N VAL A 16 -4.09 18.26 9.28
CA VAL A 16 -3.60 18.26 7.89
C VAL A 16 -2.23 18.93 7.82
N ALA A 17 -2.03 20.07 8.48
CA ALA A 17 -0.73 20.73 8.54
C ALA A 17 0.34 19.87 9.23
N ILE A 18 0.00 19.16 10.31
CA ILE A 18 0.90 18.22 11.00
C ILE A 18 1.23 17.03 10.08
N ALA A 19 0.26 16.47 9.36
CA ALA A 19 0.48 15.40 8.39
C ALA A 19 1.37 15.85 7.23
N LEU A 20 1.11 17.03 6.65
CA LEU A 20 1.92 17.64 5.60
C LEU A 20 3.32 18.03 6.08
N THR A 21 3.46 18.41 7.36
CA THR A 21 4.76 18.72 7.97
C THR A 21 5.54 17.44 8.25
N ALA A 22 4.89 16.36 8.73
CA ALA A 22 5.50 15.05 8.87
C ALA A 22 5.95 14.48 7.51
N LEU A 23 5.12 14.68 6.49
CA LEU A 23 5.42 14.40 5.10
C LEU A 23 6.64 15.23 4.62
N ALA A 24 6.66 16.54 4.86
CA ALA A 24 7.77 17.42 4.52
C ALA A 24 9.07 17.13 5.30
N ILE A 25 8.98 16.70 6.56
CA ILE A 25 10.11 16.28 7.39
C ILE A 25 10.66 14.94 6.90
N ALA A 26 9.78 13.98 6.57
CA ALA A 26 10.17 12.76 5.89
C ALA A 26 10.93 13.06 4.58
N TYR A 27 10.50 14.07 3.81
CA TYR A 27 11.13 14.48 2.55
C TYR A 27 12.41 15.34 2.70
N ARG A 28 12.53 16.23 3.71
CA ARG A 28 13.76 17.01 3.96
C ARG A 28 14.92 16.11 4.36
N GLU A 29 14.66 15.10 5.19
CA GLU A 29 15.65 14.10 5.56
C GLU A 29 15.96 13.15 4.40
N PHE A 30 14.98 12.84 3.54
CA PHE A 30 15.20 12.00 2.35
C PHE A 30 16.13 12.67 1.34
N GLY A 31 15.95 13.97 1.06
CA GLY A 31 16.84 14.71 0.16
C GLY A 31 18.29 14.80 0.65
N LEU A 32 18.50 14.83 1.97
CA LEU A 32 19.83 14.85 2.60
C LEU A 32 20.48 13.45 2.60
N VAL A 33 19.69 12.41 2.88
CA VAL A 33 20.12 11.00 2.81
C VAL A 33 20.47 10.61 1.37
N VAL A 34 19.66 10.97 0.37
CA VAL A 34 19.93 10.73 -1.06
C VAL A 34 21.19 11.46 -1.53
N LYS A 35 21.38 12.73 -1.15
CA LYS A 35 22.60 13.51 -1.50
C LYS A 35 23.87 12.94 -0.87
N LEU A 36 23.78 12.37 0.33
CA LEU A 36 24.93 11.85 1.07
C LEU A 36 25.09 10.33 0.97
N PHE A 37 24.20 9.64 0.25
CA PHE A 37 24.17 8.18 0.15
C PHE A 37 25.46 7.61 -0.43
N SER A 38 26.02 8.24 -1.46
CA SER A 38 27.24 7.78 -2.12
C SER A 38 28.50 8.02 -1.28
N SER A 39 28.47 8.93 -0.30
CA SER A 39 29.66 9.48 0.37
C SER A 39 29.71 9.26 1.88
N HIS A 40 28.59 9.02 2.57
CA HIS A 40 28.55 8.97 4.03
C HIS A 40 28.00 7.64 4.60
N PRO A 41 28.79 6.87 5.37
CA PRO A 41 28.39 5.56 5.90
C PRO A 41 27.12 5.62 6.76
N LEU A 42 26.95 6.66 7.58
CA LEU A 42 25.73 6.87 8.38
C LEU A 42 24.51 7.13 7.48
N ALA A 43 24.68 7.85 6.36
CA ALA A 43 23.60 8.06 5.40
C ALA A 43 23.27 6.76 4.65
N LYS A 44 24.25 5.89 4.38
CA LYS A 44 23.98 4.52 3.89
C LYS A 44 23.24 3.67 4.91
N SER A 45 23.61 3.71 6.20
CA SER A 45 22.92 2.96 7.25
C SER A 45 21.52 3.48 7.54
N VAL A 46 21.32 4.81 7.55
CA VAL A 46 20.00 5.44 7.67
C VAL A 46 19.18 5.21 6.40
N ALA A 47 19.79 5.26 5.22
CA ALA A 47 19.15 4.84 3.99
C ALA A 47 18.79 3.36 4.04
N LEU A 48 19.62 2.44 4.55
CA LEU A 48 19.32 1.01 4.69
C LEU A 48 18.24 0.74 5.76
N LEU A 49 18.18 1.54 6.83
CA LEU A 49 17.11 1.51 7.84
C LEU A 49 15.80 2.11 7.30
N LYS A 50 15.86 3.17 6.48
CA LYS A 50 14.73 3.78 5.76
C LYS A 50 14.32 2.97 4.52
N HIS A 51 15.26 2.25 3.93
CA HIS A 51 15.15 1.14 2.98
C HIS A 51 15.00 -0.16 3.78
N LEU A 52 14.20 -0.15 4.85
CA LEU A 52 13.35 -1.32 5.10
C LEU A 52 12.67 -1.58 3.74
N PRO A 53 13.16 -2.55 2.97
CA PRO A 53 13.18 -2.37 1.53
C PRO A 53 11.80 -2.70 0.99
N THR A 54 11.50 -2.14 -0.17
CA THR A 54 10.34 -2.37 -1.05
C THR A 54 9.00 -1.82 -0.55
N LYS A 55 8.18 -1.36 -1.50
CA LYS A 55 6.77 -1.04 -1.37
C LYS A 55 5.99 -2.29 -0.91
N ARG A 56 6.22 -2.72 0.33
CA ARG A 56 5.66 -3.93 0.96
C ARG A 56 4.32 -3.61 1.60
N ILE A 57 3.43 -4.58 1.67
CA ILE A 57 2.14 -4.45 2.35
C ILE A 57 2.40 -4.18 3.84
N ILE A 58 2.39 -2.89 4.23
CA ILE A 58 2.64 -2.40 5.58
C ILE A 58 1.71 -3.03 6.63
N LEU A 59 0.55 -3.51 6.17
CA LEU A 59 -0.44 -4.22 6.99
C LEU A 59 0.14 -5.49 7.64
N ARG A 60 1.11 -6.18 7.00
CA ARG A 60 1.78 -7.34 7.63
C ARG A 60 2.59 -6.92 8.85
N HIS A 61 3.38 -5.85 8.72
CA HIS A 61 4.15 -5.30 9.83
C HIS A 61 3.26 -4.74 10.92
N ALA A 62 2.18 -4.05 10.55
CA ALA A 62 1.21 -3.54 11.52
C ALA A 62 0.49 -4.65 12.28
N LYS A 63 0.20 -5.79 11.63
CA LYS A 63 -0.30 -6.99 12.30
C LYS A 63 0.67 -7.47 13.37
N ASP A 64 1.95 -7.69 13.02
CA ASP A 64 2.97 -8.18 13.96
C ASP A 64 3.11 -7.24 15.18
N ILE A 65 3.13 -5.92 14.94
CA ILE A 65 3.22 -4.92 16.01
C ILE A 65 1.95 -4.94 16.87
N ALA A 66 0.76 -4.96 16.28
CA ALA A 66 -0.49 -4.95 17.03
C ALA A 66 -0.68 -6.22 17.88
N GLU A 67 -0.35 -7.40 17.33
CA GLU A 67 -0.50 -8.68 18.03
C GLU A 67 0.49 -8.84 19.19
N ASN A 68 1.71 -8.32 19.04
CA ASN A 68 2.72 -8.39 20.10
C ASN A 68 2.60 -7.30 21.18
N ASN A 69 1.69 -6.33 21.02
CA ASN A 69 1.55 -5.21 21.95
C ASN A 69 0.09 -5.04 22.37
N LYS A 70 -0.28 -5.57 23.55
CA LYS A 70 -1.65 -5.52 24.08
C LYS A 70 -2.17 -4.08 24.12
N GLY A 71 -3.36 -3.86 23.56
CA GLY A 71 -4.01 -2.55 23.50
C GLY A 71 -3.39 -1.57 22.51
N ALA A 72 -2.42 -1.99 21.69
CA ALA A 72 -1.87 -1.14 20.65
C ALA A 72 -2.90 -0.85 19.55
N ARG A 73 -2.84 0.38 19.03
CA ARG A 73 -3.55 0.85 17.84
C ARG A 73 -2.53 1.52 16.93
N ILE A 74 -2.29 0.91 15.79
CA ILE A 74 -1.26 1.32 14.82
C ILE A 74 -1.93 2.17 13.76
N LEU A 75 -1.59 3.46 13.74
CA LEU A 75 -1.98 4.37 12.66
C LEU A 75 -0.99 4.20 11.51
N ILE A 76 -1.50 3.77 10.37
CA ILE A 76 -0.75 3.72 9.12
C ILE A 76 -1.21 4.90 8.28
N VAL A 77 -0.27 5.75 7.87
CA VAL A 77 -0.47 6.81 6.89
C VAL A 77 0.41 6.48 5.70
N TRP A 78 -0.20 6.27 4.54
CA TRP A 78 0.53 5.99 3.31
C TRP A 78 0.18 7.05 2.27
N ALA A 79 1.18 7.70 1.71
CA ALA A 79 1.04 8.59 0.56
C ALA A 79 2.03 8.20 -0.55
N GLU A 80 1.55 8.21 -1.79
CA GLU A 80 2.32 7.98 -3.00
C GLU A 80 2.10 9.17 -3.94
N THR A 81 3.17 9.60 -4.59
CA THR A 81 3.13 10.68 -5.57
C THR A 81 3.99 10.32 -6.78
N VAL A 82 3.49 10.61 -7.97
CA VAL A 82 4.19 10.46 -9.23
C VAL A 82 5.25 11.53 -9.44
N ALA A 83 5.23 12.62 -8.65
CA ALA A 83 6.15 13.75 -8.80
C ALA A 83 7.63 13.34 -8.76
N VAL A 84 7.97 12.30 -8.00
CA VAL A 84 9.34 11.77 -7.91
C VAL A 84 9.80 11.02 -9.16
N ASN A 85 8.86 10.56 -9.99
CA ASN A 85 9.10 9.73 -11.16
C ASN A 85 8.62 10.40 -12.46
N PHE A 86 8.10 11.63 -12.40
CA PHE A 86 7.59 12.33 -13.58
C PHE A 86 8.75 12.86 -14.43
N HIS A 87 8.79 12.46 -15.69
CA HIS A 87 9.78 12.93 -16.65
C HIS A 87 9.23 12.88 -18.09
N GLY A 88 9.86 13.63 -18.99
CA GLY A 88 9.54 13.60 -20.41
C GLY A 88 9.91 12.26 -21.07
N PRO A 89 9.36 11.96 -22.26
CA PRO A 89 9.68 10.72 -22.97
C PRO A 89 11.15 10.64 -23.39
N PHE A 90 11.71 9.44 -23.37
CA PHE A 90 13.03 9.13 -23.93
C PHE A 90 12.90 8.03 -24.97
N GLU A 91 13.40 8.24 -26.20
CA GLU A 91 13.31 7.25 -27.29
C GLU A 91 13.98 5.91 -26.95
N THR A 92 14.99 5.94 -26.09
CA THR A 92 15.74 4.74 -25.64
C THR A 92 15.10 4.01 -24.48
N HIS A 93 14.06 4.56 -23.84
CA HIS A 93 13.42 4.01 -22.64
C HIS A 93 11.89 4.07 -22.76
N ILE A 94 11.34 3.51 -23.85
CA ILE A 94 9.89 3.49 -24.13
C ILE A 94 9.09 2.86 -22.99
N GLU A 95 9.66 1.89 -22.26
CA GLU A 95 9.00 1.26 -21.10
C GLU A 95 8.62 2.25 -19.99
N SER A 96 9.35 3.36 -19.87
CA SER A 96 9.04 4.41 -18.91
C SER A 96 7.70 5.09 -19.19
N LEU A 97 7.26 5.14 -20.46
CA LEU A 97 5.98 5.73 -20.86
C LEU A 97 4.79 5.00 -20.24
N VAL A 98 4.91 3.69 -20.03
CA VAL A 98 3.88 2.90 -19.35
C VAL A 98 3.69 3.40 -17.92
N GLY A 99 4.79 3.67 -17.21
CA GLY A 99 4.75 4.28 -15.88
C GLY A 99 4.15 5.68 -15.88
N GLN A 100 4.52 6.51 -16.87
CA GLN A 100 3.95 7.86 -17.01
C GLN A 100 2.45 7.85 -17.31
N ALA A 101 1.96 6.83 -18.02
CA ALA A 101 0.54 6.71 -18.39
C ALA A 101 -0.32 6.07 -17.31
N LEU A 102 0.24 5.18 -16.49
CA LEU A 102 -0.53 4.39 -15.52
C LEU A 102 -0.53 4.97 -14.11
N ASN A 103 0.57 5.57 -13.66
CA ASN A 103 0.71 5.91 -12.25
C ASN A 103 -0.14 7.12 -11.85
N GLY A 104 -0.67 7.07 -10.63
CA GLY A 104 -1.47 8.15 -10.04
C GLY A 104 -1.02 8.47 -8.61
N ASP A 105 -1.38 9.66 -8.15
CA ASP A 105 -1.16 10.09 -6.77
C ASP A 105 -2.25 9.53 -5.87
N GLY A 106 -1.91 9.20 -4.63
CA GLY A 106 -2.88 8.65 -3.69
C GLY A 106 -2.40 8.68 -2.26
N ALA A 107 -3.33 8.89 -1.33
CA ALA A 107 -3.06 8.76 0.09
C ALA A 107 -4.20 8.03 0.81
N ALA A 108 -3.84 7.14 1.73
CA ALA A 108 -4.78 6.39 2.54
C ALA A 108 -4.30 6.30 3.99
N VAL A 109 -5.26 6.19 4.90
CA VAL A 109 -5.03 6.05 6.33
C VAL A 109 -5.82 4.87 6.85
N VAL A 110 -5.19 4.01 7.64
CA VAL A 110 -5.84 2.86 8.28
C VAL A 110 -5.35 2.70 9.71
N ILE A 111 -6.26 2.28 10.59
CA ILE A 111 -5.94 1.93 11.97
C ILE A 111 -5.98 0.39 12.07
N VAL A 112 -4.89 -0.20 12.55
CA VAL A 112 -4.77 -1.64 12.79
C VAL A 112 -4.62 -1.88 14.28
N GLY A 113 -5.35 -2.86 14.81
CA GLY A 113 -5.34 -3.19 16.24
C GLY A 113 -5.84 -4.61 16.48
N VAL A 114 -5.64 -5.07 17.71
CA VAL A 114 -6.18 -6.34 18.23
C VAL A 114 -7.19 -6.06 19.35
N ASP A 115 -8.05 -7.03 19.63
CA ASP A 115 -9.09 -6.94 20.66
C ASP A 115 -9.92 -5.65 20.54
N PRO A 116 -10.75 -5.52 19.48
CA PRO A 116 -11.52 -4.31 19.27
C PRO A 116 -12.53 -4.08 20.40
N ASP A 117 -12.62 -2.84 20.88
CA ASP A 117 -13.68 -2.42 21.80
C ASP A 117 -14.92 -2.07 20.99
N PHE A 118 -15.83 -3.03 20.83
CA PHE A 118 -17.04 -2.86 20.00
C PHE A 118 -18.00 -1.77 20.50
N SER A 119 -17.79 -1.19 21.69
CA SER A 119 -18.58 -0.03 22.14
C SER A 119 -18.23 1.26 21.36
N ILE A 120 -17.01 1.34 20.83
CA ILE A 120 -16.48 2.54 20.15
C ILE A 120 -15.78 2.23 18.81
N GLU A 121 -15.35 0.99 18.59
CA GLU A 121 -14.63 0.55 17.40
C GLU A 121 -15.52 -0.30 16.50
N ARG A 122 -15.35 -0.12 15.19
CA ARG A 122 -16.01 -0.93 14.16
C ARG A 122 -14.95 -1.60 13.30
N GLN A 123 -14.85 -2.91 13.44
CA GLN A 123 -13.95 -3.69 12.61
C GLN A 123 -14.41 -3.64 11.14
N CYS A 124 -13.47 -3.59 10.19
CA CYS A 124 -13.78 -3.65 8.76
C CYS A 124 -13.31 -4.98 8.13
N PHE A 125 -12.12 -5.44 8.52
CA PHE A 125 -11.52 -6.69 8.09
C PHE A 125 -10.64 -7.22 9.24
N GLN A 126 -10.34 -8.52 9.23
CA GLN A 126 -9.32 -9.14 10.07
C GLN A 126 -8.13 -9.55 9.21
N ILE A 127 -6.91 -9.21 9.62
CA ILE A 127 -5.69 -9.71 8.96
C ILE A 127 -5.32 -11.03 9.61
N VAL A 128 -5.53 -12.15 8.92
CA VAL A 128 -5.33 -13.49 9.49
C VAL A 128 -3.87 -13.92 9.33
N SER A 129 -3.30 -13.77 8.15
CA SER A 129 -1.91 -14.09 7.87
C SER A 129 -1.36 -13.23 6.75
N GLY A 130 -0.03 -13.12 6.69
CA GLY A 130 0.68 -12.45 5.61
C GLY A 130 1.91 -13.24 5.20
N THR A 131 2.16 -13.33 3.89
CA THR A 131 3.33 -14.00 3.33
C THR A 131 3.97 -13.14 2.25
N GLN A 132 5.25 -13.34 2.03
CA GLN A 132 6.02 -12.72 0.97
C GLN A 132 6.92 -13.78 0.33
N ARG A 133 6.92 -13.84 -1.01
CA ARG A 133 7.77 -14.74 -1.77
C ARG A 133 8.27 -14.04 -3.04
N THR A 134 9.57 -14.09 -3.25
CA THR A 134 10.17 -13.69 -4.53
C THR A 134 10.23 -14.91 -5.44
N ILE A 135 9.77 -14.76 -6.69
CA ILE A 135 9.76 -15.87 -7.63
C ILE A 135 11.21 -16.21 -8.01
N PRO A 136 11.64 -17.48 -7.92
CA PRO A 136 12.99 -17.87 -8.31
C PRO A 136 13.32 -17.44 -9.75
N TYR A 137 14.56 -17.01 -9.97
CA TYR A 137 15.10 -16.58 -11.27
C TYR A 137 14.52 -15.28 -11.84
N THR A 138 13.67 -14.58 -11.09
CA THR A 138 13.12 -13.28 -11.52
C THR A 138 13.91 -12.09 -10.96
N GLN A 139 14.90 -12.34 -10.10
CA GLN A 139 15.71 -11.30 -9.45
C GLN A 139 16.51 -10.50 -10.48
N ALA A 140 17.20 -11.20 -11.38
CA ALA A 140 18.10 -10.60 -12.37
C ALA A 140 17.39 -9.80 -13.48
N HIS A 141 16.09 -10.01 -13.70
CA HIS A 141 15.31 -9.20 -14.64
C HIS A 141 15.16 -7.74 -14.17
N TRP A 142 15.41 -7.47 -12.88
CA TRP A 142 15.39 -6.13 -12.29
C TRP A 142 16.79 -5.63 -11.87
N ASP A 143 17.82 -6.49 -11.93
CA ASP A 143 19.12 -6.29 -11.27
C ASP A 143 20.26 -5.83 -12.21
N ARG A 144 19.95 -5.41 -13.44
CA ARG A 144 20.98 -4.86 -14.35
C ARG A 144 20.61 -3.45 -14.80
N ARG A 145 21.33 -2.48 -14.21
CA ARG A 145 21.65 -1.12 -14.70
C ARG A 145 20.85 0.11 -14.25
N LEU A 146 20.10 0.11 -13.15
CA LEU A 146 19.39 1.32 -12.70
C LEU A 146 19.32 1.46 -11.16
N GLU A 147 20.48 1.48 -10.47
CA GLU A 147 20.50 1.75 -9.02
C GLU A 147 20.33 3.26 -8.66
N LEU A 148 20.28 4.16 -9.65
CA LEU A 148 20.14 5.61 -9.41
C LEU A 148 19.22 6.38 -10.37
N ASP A 149 18.61 5.73 -11.36
CA ASP A 149 17.67 6.40 -12.27
C ASP A 149 16.32 5.65 -12.23
N LEU A 150 15.30 6.28 -11.64
CA LEU A 150 13.88 5.86 -11.61
C LEU A 150 13.53 4.76 -10.57
N LEU A 151 13.21 5.20 -9.36
CA LEU A 151 12.73 4.37 -8.25
C LEU A 151 11.51 3.50 -8.65
N ASP A 152 11.81 2.21 -8.84
CA ASP A 152 10.96 1.03 -8.67
C ASP A 152 9.61 1.06 -9.39
N TYR A 153 9.66 0.58 -10.65
CA TYR A 153 8.54 0.22 -11.53
C TYR A 153 7.47 -0.62 -10.78
N PRO A 154 6.37 -0.03 -10.30
CA PRO A 154 5.27 -0.75 -9.70
C PRO A 154 4.24 -1.09 -10.78
N GLN A 155 4.66 -1.58 -11.94
CA GLN A 155 3.84 -1.57 -13.17
C GLN A 155 3.04 -2.85 -13.44
N TRP A 156 3.15 -3.85 -12.56
CA TRP A 156 2.54 -5.18 -12.78
C TRP A 156 1.11 -5.35 -12.27
N TRP A 157 0.59 -4.38 -11.50
CA TRP A 157 -0.78 -4.47 -10.95
C TRP A 157 -1.85 -4.46 -12.06
N CYS A 158 -1.68 -3.58 -13.04
CA CYS A 158 -2.70 -3.23 -14.05
C CYS A 158 -2.74 -4.20 -15.23
N SER A 159 -1.57 -4.61 -15.73
CA SER A 159 -1.46 -5.33 -17.00
C SER A 159 -1.85 -6.81 -16.90
N ASN A 160 -1.90 -7.38 -15.69
CA ASN A 160 -2.12 -8.81 -15.48
C ASN A 160 -3.46 -9.17 -14.84
N SER A 161 -4.35 -8.22 -14.54
CA SER A 161 -5.66 -8.59 -13.98
C SER A 161 -6.39 -9.59 -14.90
N ASN A 162 -6.32 -9.40 -16.22
CA ASN A 162 -6.88 -10.35 -17.20
C ASN A 162 -6.14 -11.70 -17.23
N GLY A 163 -4.81 -11.68 -17.12
CA GLY A 163 -4.00 -12.90 -17.09
C GLY A 163 -4.23 -13.73 -15.83
N ILE A 164 -4.38 -13.07 -14.68
CA ILE A 164 -4.71 -13.69 -13.39
C ILE A 164 -6.13 -14.26 -13.43
N GLU A 165 -7.11 -13.48 -13.89
CA GLU A 165 -8.50 -13.91 -14.05
C GLU A 165 -8.59 -15.17 -14.92
N SER A 166 -7.97 -15.15 -16.10
CA SER A 166 -7.95 -16.29 -17.01
C SER A 166 -7.22 -17.50 -16.43
N LYS A 167 -6.06 -17.30 -15.79
CA LYS A 167 -5.23 -18.40 -15.28
C LYS A 167 -5.85 -19.08 -14.06
N LEU A 168 -6.51 -18.31 -13.20
CA LEU A 168 -7.19 -18.79 -12.00
C LEU A 168 -8.68 -19.09 -12.23
N GLN A 169 -9.19 -18.85 -13.44
CA GLN A 169 -10.60 -19.02 -13.82
C GLN A 169 -11.53 -18.29 -12.85
N LEU A 170 -11.20 -17.04 -12.54
CA LEU A 170 -12.03 -16.20 -11.67
C LEU A 170 -13.23 -15.69 -12.45
N ASP A 171 -14.38 -15.60 -11.79
CA ASP A 171 -15.50 -14.83 -12.32
C ASP A 171 -15.08 -13.36 -12.49
N VAL A 172 -15.58 -12.71 -13.54
CA VAL A 172 -15.17 -11.33 -13.92
C VAL A 172 -15.40 -10.34 -12.76
N GLU A 173 -16.43 -10.60 -11.97
CA GLU A 173 -16.83 -9.79 -10.81
C GLU A 173 -15.78 -9.83 -9.69
N LYS A 174 -14.92 -10.86 -9.61
CA LYS A 174 -13.92 -10.99 -8.55
C LYS A 174 -12.85 -9.90 -8.59
N LEU A 175 -12.61 -9.31 -9.76
CA LEU A 175 -11.64 -8.22 -9.94
C LEU A 175 -12.33 -6.88 -10.20
N GLU A 176 -13.65 -6.77 -10.04
CA GLU A 176 -14.41 -5.54 -10.33
C GLU A 176 -13.90 -4.36 -9.49
N VAL A 177 -13.67 -4.55 -8.20
CA VAL A 177 -13.11 -3.51 -7.31
C VAL A 177 -11.73 -3.07 -7.79
N THR A 178 -10.88 -4.04 -8.13
CA THR A 178 -9.52 -3.77 -8.61
C THR A 178 -9.54 -2.93 -9.89
N ARG A 179 -10.42 -3.29 -10.83
CA ARG A 179 -10.60 -2.57 -12.10
C ARG A 179 -11.17 -1.18 -11.87
N HIS A 180 -12.13 -1.03 -10.96
CA HIS A 180 -12.72 0.25 -10.64
C HIS A 180 -11.70 1.20 -10.01
N VAL A 181 -10.97 0.77 -8.97
CA VAL A 181 -9.95 1.62 -8.33
C VAL A 181 -8.88 2.03 -9.34
N LEU A 182 -8.46 1.10 -10.20
CA LEU A 182 -7.51 1.43 -11.26
C LEU A 182 -8.07 2.43 -12.29
N SER A 183 -9.35 2.29 -12.68
CA SER A 183 -10.00 3.19 -13.63
C SER A 183 -10.13 4.61 -13.08
N GLU A 184 -10.47 4.76 -11.79
CA GLU A 184 -10.74 6.06 -11.18
C GLU A 184 -9.47 6.78 -10.72
N TYR A 185 -8.48 6.05 -10.22
CA TYR A 185 -7.32 6.63 -9.53
C TYR A 185 -5.98 6.30 -10.19
N GLY A 186 -5.98 5.48 -11.24
CA GLY A 186 -4.75 4.94 -11.81
C GLY A 186 -4.02 4.00 -10.84
N ASN A 187 -2.76 3.76 -11.14
CA ASN A 187 -1.88 2.93 -10.33
C ASN A 187 -1.24 3.76 -9.21
N MET A 188 -1.91 3.82 -8.07
CA MET A 188 -1.38 4.42 -6.83
C MET A 188 -0.36 3.51 -6.11
N THR A 189 0.23 2.55 -6.82
CA THR A 189 1.19 1.58 -6.29
C THR A 189 0.61 0.82 -5.08
N SER A 190 1.37 0.62 -4.01
CA SER A 190 0.94 -0.07 -2.80
C SER A 190 -0.18 0.62 -2.02
N VAL A 191 -0.45 1.92 -2.23
CA VAL A 191 -1.63 2.60 -1.62
C VAL A 191 -2.94 2.05 -2.18
N GLY A 192 -2.93 1.63 -3.46
CA GLY A 192 -4.13 1.16 -4.15
C GLY A 192 -4.87 0.04 -3.43
N VAL A 193 -4.16 -0.83 -2.70
CA VAL A 193 -4.78 -1.92 -1.95
C VAL A 193 -5.69 -1.41 -0.82
N LEU A 194 -5.35 -0.28 -0.21
CA LEU A 194 -6.18 0.34 0.84
C LEU A 194 -7.44 0.98 0.25
N PHE A 195 -7.34 1.57 -0.96
CA PHE A 195 -8.50 2.04 -1.71
C PHE A 195 -9.42 0.89 -2.11
N MET A 196 -8.87 -0.26 -2.50
CA MET A 196 -9.67 -1.44 -2.83
C MET A 196 -10.40 -1.99 -1.61
N MET A 197 -9.75 -2.06 -0.44
CA MET A 197 -10.42 -2.47 0.80
C MET A 197 -11.55 -1.50 1.18
N ASP A 198 -11.32 -0.20 1.01
CA ASP A 198 -12.31 0.84 1.29
C ASP A 198 -13.51 0.78 0.33
N GLU A 199 -13.24 0.62 -0.96
CA GLU A 199 -14.27 0.47 -1.99
C GLU A 199 -15.07 -0.83 -1.79
N MET A 200 -14.38 -1.94 -1.48
CA MET A 200 -15.00 -3.24 -1.24
C MET A 200 -15.99 -3.19 -0.07
N ARG A 201 -15.60 -2.63 1.08
CA ARG A 201 -16.50 -2.52 2.24
C ARG A 201 -17.68 -1.58 1.96
N LYS A 202 -17.46 -0.46 1.25
CA LYS A 202 -18.49 0.53 0.92
C LYS A 202 -19.52 -0.05 -0.04
N ARG A 203 -19.08 -0.68 -1.13
CA ARG A 203 -19.97 -1.34 -2.09
C ARG A 203 -20.72 -2.50 -1.46
N SER A 204 -20.06 -3.30 -0.63
CA SER A 204 -20.72 -4.39 0.09
C SER A 204 -21.88 -3.89 0.93
N LEU A 205 -21.70 -2.77 1.65
CA LEU A 205 -22.76 -2.12 2.41
C LEU A 205 -23.89 -1.59 1.51
N LEU A 206 -23.54 -0.83 0.46
CA LEU A 206 -24.52 -0.23 -0.46
C LEU A 206 -25.36 -1.27 -1.21
N GLN A 207 -24.77 -2.43 -1.51
CA GLN A 207 -25.43 -3.53 -2.20
C GLN A 207 -26.12 -4.53 -1.24
N GLY A 208 -26.16 -4.26 0.07
CA GLY A 208 -26.78 -5.14 1.05
C GLY A 208 -26.15 -6.53 1.12
N LYS A 209 -24.83 -6.64 0.94
CA LYS A 209 -24.10 -7.91 1.06
C LYS A 209 -23.98 -8.33 2.52
N MET A 210 -23.83 -9.63 2.75
CA MET A 210 -23.74 -10.18 4.10
C MET A 210 -22.48 -9.77 4.86
N THR A 211 -21.37 -9.57 4.14
CA THR A 211 -20.07 -9.25 4.74
C THR A 211 -19.38 -8.10 4.00
N THR A 212 -18.40 -7.46 4.64
CA THR A 212 -17.55 -6.41 4.05
C THR A 212 -16.74 -6.86 2.84
N GLY A 213 -16.68 -8.17 2.55
CA GLY A 213 -16.00 -8.78 1.40
C GLY A 213 -16.96 -9.31 0.35
N PHE A 214 -18.00 -8.57 -0.01
CA PHE A 214 -19.06 -8.97 -0.96
C PHE A 214 -19.80 -10.26 -0.60
N GLY A 215 -19.98 -10.53 0.70
CA GLY A 215 -20.60 -11.76 1.18
C GLY A 215 -19.66 -12.96 1.25
N CYS A 216 -18.40 -12.83 0.81
CA CYS A 216 -17.37 -13.84 1.07
C CYS A 216 -16.82 -13.67 2.48
N GLU A 217 -16.67 -14.76 3.23
CA GLU A 217 -16.02 -14.76 4.55
C GLU A 217 -14.51 -14.50 4.43
N TRP A 218 -13.88 -15.09 3.41
CA TRP A 218 -12.45 -15.01 3.16
C TRP A 218 -12.15 -14.16 1.94
N CYS A 219 -11.13 -13.32 2.06
CA CYS A 219 -10.57 -12.53 0.98
C CYS A 219 -9.05 -12.72 0.93
N VAL A 220 -8.49 -12.69 -0.27
CA VAL A 220 -7.03 -12.68 -0.48
C VAL A 220 -6.66 -11.37 -1.12
N MET A 221 -5.70 -10.67 -0.51
CA MET A 221 -5.11 -9.46 -1.07
C MET A 221 -3.71 -9.78 -1.55
N VAL A 222 -3.39 -9.53 -2.82
CA VAL A 222 -2.10 -9.88 -3.42
C VAL A 222 -1.42 -8.63 -3.96
N GLY A 223 -0.22 -8.32 -3.49
CA GLY A 223 0.68 -7.29 -3.99
C GLY A 223 1.78 -7.85 -4.88
N PHE A 224 2.11 -7.14 -5.94
CA PHE A 224 3.23 -7.46 -6.83
C PHE A 224 4.23 -6.30 -6.84
N GLY A 225 5.51 -6.60 -6.69
CA GLY A 225 6.58 -5.61 -6.68
C GLY A 225 7.88 -6.14 -7.29
N PRO A 226 8.93 -5.30 -7.35
CA PRO A 226 10.23 -5.67 -7.90
C PRO A 226 10.79 -6.97 -7.31
N GLY A 227 11.40 -7.81 -8.15
CA GLY A 227 12.08 -9.03 -7.70
C GLY A 227 11.83 -10.31 -8.50
N LEU A 228 10.78 -10.52 -9.29
CA LEU A 228 9.36 -10.25 -9.03
C LEU A 228 8.96 -10.84 -7.66
N THR A 229 8.48 -9.98 -6.78
CA THR A 229 8.05 -10.34 -5.43
C THR A 229 6.53 -10.29 -5.33
N ILE A 230 5.96 -11.35 -4.77
CA ILE A 230 4.55 -11.45 -4.44
C ILE A 230 4.41 -11.32 -2.93
N GLU A 231 3.53 -10.45 -2.50
CA GLU A 231 3.03 -10.40 -1.14
C GLU A 231 1.55 -10.77 -1.11
N ALA A 232 1.13 -11.54 -0.12
CA ALA A 232 -0.27 -11.91 0.01
C ALA A 232 -0.72 -11.83 1.47
N LEU A 233 -1.90 -11.27 1.69
CA LEU A 233 -2.61 -11.35 2.96
C LEU A 233 -3.86 -12.20 2.82
N ALA A 234 -4.07 -13.09 3.78
CA ALA A 234 -5.38 -13.69 4.03
C ALA A 234 -6.15 -12.75 4.96
N LEU A 235 -7.32 -12.31 4.50
CA LEU A 235 -8.22 -11.44 5.23
C LEU A 235 -9.51 -12.19 5.54
N ARG A 236 -10.08 -11.95 6.73
CA ARG A 236 -11.46 -12.30 7.04
C ARG A 236 -12.32 -11.05 6.93
N SER A 237 -13.43 -11.14 6.23
CA SER A 237 -14.45 -10.09 6.24
C SER A 237 -15.23 -10.11 7.56
N VAL A 238 -16.02 -9.06 7.80
CA VAL A 238 -16.92 -8.99 8.95
C VAL A 238 -18.37 -8.88 8.49
N PRO A 239 -19.35 -9.37 9.26
CA PRO A 239 -20.76 -9.15 8.99
C PRO A 239 -21.09 -7.65 8.89
N ILE A 240 -22.00 -7.29 7.97
CA ILE A 240 -22.48 -5.90 7.81
C ILE A 240 -23.74 -5.64 8.65
N HIS A 241 -24.54 -6.68 8.89
CA HIS A 241 -25.80 -6.61 9.63
C HIS A 241 -25.71 -7.51 10.86
N GLU A 242 -25.17 -6.96 11.96
CA GLU A 242 -25.35 -7.44 13.33
C GLU A 242 -25.58 -6.25 14.26
#